data_AF-A0A0R3D558-F1
#
_entry.id   AF-A0A0R3D558-F1
#
_cell.length_a   1.000
_cell.length_b   1.000
_cell.length_c   1.000
_cell.angle_alpha   90.00
_cell.angle_beta   90.00
_cell.angle_gamma   90.00
#
_symmetry.space_group_name_H-M   'P 1'
#
loop_
_entity.id
_entity.type
_entity.pdbx_description
1 polymer ?
#
loop_
_entity_poly.entity_id
_entity_poly.type
_entity_poly.pdbx_seq_one_letter_code
_entity_poly.pdbx_strand_id
1 'polypeptide(L)'
;MTMVKRGPNVPARWRLLLCALILLAGCSKEQLTADPNVEMPAPKQSSFSQFRTTRAHGAEAPLRTEIDARVPAELNEVLAFYRRELGQRGWRELPDDAIIAADRVQLAFISPKGPAVLKLGRAKGETTVSLAQRNPEAAAKADVLPTSGQARLIFGYLRPDVASLVINAQTIEIAGGENHPQTLDLPPGTYPYELLVSGLRVRADTITLAKGEAWTLSDDKKPSQIY
;
A
#
# COMPACT_ATOMS: atom_id res chain seq x y z
N MET A 1 -32.69 16.56 -75.66
CA MET A 1 -33.00 15.24 -75.06
C MET A 1 -31.79 14.81 -74.25
N THR A 2 -31.87 14.87 -72.92
CA THR A 2 -30.80 14.41 -72.02
C THR A 2 -31.46 13.84 -70.77
N MET A 3 -31.28 12.53 -70.56
CA MET A 3 -31.94 11.74 -69.52
C MET A 3 -31.40 12.04 -68.12
N VAL A 4 -32.29 12.32 -67.17
CA VAL A 4 -32.00 12.32 -65.73
C VAL A 4 -32.04 10.88 -65.23
N LYS A 5 -30.92 10.36 -64.72
CA LYS A 5 -30.84 9.06 -64.02
C LYS A 5 -31.33 9.22 -62.57
N ARG A 6 -32.41 8.52 -62.23
CA ARG A 6 -32.94 8.38 -60.86
C ARG A 6 -32.17 7.29 -60.12
N GLY A 7 -31.51 7.64 -59.01
CA GLY A 7 -30.88 6.69 -58.09
C GLY A 7 -31.91 5.90 -57.26
N PRO A 8 -31.54 4.70 -56.74
CA PRO A 8 -32.48 3.81 -56.09
C PRO A 8 -32.97 4.35 -54.74
N ASN A 9 -34.28 4.24 -54.52
CA ASN A 9 -34.95 4.54 -53.25
C ASN A 9 -34.53 3.53 -52.19
N VAL A 10 -33.76 3.99 -51.20
CA VAL A 10 -33.52 3.22 -49.97
C VAL A 10 -34.78 3.32 -49.09
N PRO A 11 -35.43 2.21 -48.70
CA PRO A 11 -36.65 2.24 -47.91
C PRO A 11 -36.38 2.84 -46.52
N ALA A 12 -37.20 3.82 -46.14
CA ALA A 12 -37.09 4.62 -44.92
C ALA A 12 -37.09 3.81 -43.61
N ARG A 13 -37.49 2.53 -43.64
CA ARG A 13 -37.50 1.63 -42.46
C ARG A 13 -36.11 1.23 -41.95
N TRP A 14 -35.05 1.41 -42.73
CA TRP A 14 -33.67 1.06 -42.31
C TRP A 14 -32.87 2.23 -41.70
N ARG A 15 -33.35 3.47 -41.80
CA ARG A 15 -32.67 4.63 -41.18
C ARG A 15 -32.99 4.81 -39.69
N LEU A 16 -34.05 4.17 -39.17
CA LEU A 16 -34.47 4.31 -37.78
C LEU A 16 -33.82 3.30 -36.82
N LEU A 17 -33.26 2.20 -37.33
CA LEU A 17 -32.56 1.20 -36.50
C LEU A 17 -31.12 1.57 -36.18
N LEU A 18 -30.49 2.47 -36.96
CA LEU A 18 -29.12 2.94 -36.70
C LEU A 18 -29.05 4.13 -35.71
N CYS A 19 -30.15 4.85 -35.47
CA CYS A 19 -30.17 5.93 -34.47
C CYS A 19 -30.57 5.44 -33.06
N ALA A 20 -31.26 4.31 -32.93
CA ALA A 20 -31.66 3.78 -31.61
C ALA A 20 -30.55 2.96 -30.93
N LEU A 21 -29.56 2.45 -31.68
CA LEU A 21 -28.50 1.60 -31.13
C LEU A 21 -27.29 2.37 -30.56
N ILE A 22 -27.25 3.70 -30.69
CA ILE A 22 -26.14 4.55 -30.20
C ILE A 22 -26.42 5.10 -28.79
N LEU A 23 -27.65 4.97 -28.28
CA LEU A 23 -28.09 5.64 -27.04
C LEU A 23 -27.97 4.82 -25.75
N LEU A 24 -27.35 3.63 -25.77
CA LEU A 24 -27.14 2.80 -24.58
C LEU A 24 -25.68 2.73 -24.09
N ALA A 25 -24.75 3.46 -24.71
CA ALA A 25 -23.35 3.48 -24.33
C ALA A 25 -22.98 4.81 -23.68
N GLY A 26 -23.19 4.93 -22.37
CA GLY A 26 -22.72 6.11 -21.66
C GLY A 26 -23.31 6.28 -20.27
N CYS A 27 -23.29 5.24 -19.44
CA CYS A 27 -23.23 5.51 -18.01
C CYS A 27 -21.86 6.15 -17.77
N SER A 28 -21.76 7.47 -17.91
CA SER A 28 -20.57 8.24 -17.55
C SER A 28 -20.37 8.03 -16.07
N LYS A 29 -19.57 7.02 -15.69
CA LYS A 29 -19.14 6.85 -14.32
C LYS A 29 -18.47 8.15 -13.89
N GLU A 30 -18.97 8.72 -12.80
CA GLU A 30 -18.45 9.96 -12.25
C GLU A 30 -16.94 9.81 -11.99
N GLN A 31 -16.15 10.76 -12.48
CA GLN A 31 -14.70 10.69 -12.37
C GLN A 31 -14.29 10.68 -10.89
N LEU A 32 -13.37 9.79 -10.53
CA LEU A 32 -12.84 9.73 -9.16
C LEU A 32 -12.15 11.06 -8.83
N THR A 33 -12.49 11.65 -7.68
CA THR A 33 -11.93 12.93 -7.21
C THR A 33 -11.38 12.81 -5.79
N ALA A 34 -10.38 13.62 -5.45
CA ALA A 34 -9.76 13.65 -4.12
C ALA A 34 -10.15 14.93 -3.38
N ASP A 35 -9.88 14.97 -2.07
CA ASP A 35 -9.78 16.24 -1.36
C ASP A 35 -8.46 16.94 -1.74
N PRO A 36 -8.50 18.18 -2.28
CA PRO A 36 -7.29 18.89 -2.67
C PRO A 36 -6.38 19.27 -1.48
N ASN A 37 -6.92 19.33 -0.26
CA ASN A 37 -6.17 19.77 0.92
C ASN A 37 -5.45 18.63 1.65
N VAL A 38 -5.55 17.40 1.14
CA VAL A 38 -4.93 16.22 1.76
C VAL A 38 -3.70 15.79 0.95
N GLU A 39 -2.57 15.64 1.65
CA GLU A 39 -1.29 15.22 1.06
C GLU A 39 -1.35 13.80 0.48
N MET A 40 -2.10 12.90 1.13
CA MET A 40 -2.26 11.51 0.71
C MET A 40 -3.71 11.28 0.25
N PRO A 41 -3.96 11.27 -1.06
CA PRO A 41 -5.32 11.27 -1.59
C PRO A 41 -5.98 9.88 -1.44
N ALA A 42 -7.26 9.88 -1.04
CA ALA A 42 -8.18 8.76 -1.28
C ALA A 42 -9.32 9.25 -2.20
N PRO A 43 -9.86 8.40 -3.10
CA PRO A 43 -11.06 8.76 -3.85
C PRO A 43 -12.23 9.05 -2.92
N LYS A 44 -12.93 10.18 -3.12
CA LYS A 44 -14.14 10.54 -2.36
C LYS A 44 -15.24 9.49 -2.49
N GLN A 45 -15.28 8.81 -3.63
CA GLN A 45 -16.22 7.72 -3.92
C GLN A 45 -15.82 6.37 -3.28
N SER A 46 -14.79 6.34 -2.42
CA SER A 46 -14.44 5.13 -1.69
C SER A 46 -15.59 4.67 -0.80
N SER A 47 -15.89 3.36 -0.80
CA SER A 47 -16.81 2.76 0.17
C SER A 47 -16.19 2.66 1.57
N PHE A 48 -14.86 2.74 1.64
CA PHE A 48 -14.08 2.75 2.86
C PHE A 48 -12.74 3.44 2.62
N SER A 49 -12.29 4.25 3.58
CA SER A 49 -10.91 4.72 3.67
C SER A 49 -10.46 4.77 5.12
N GLN A 50 -9.20 4.43 5.36
CA GLN A 50 -8.56 4.52 6.65
C GLN A 50 -7.15 5.07 6.49
N PHE A 51 -6.82 6.05 7.34
CA PHE A 51 -5.49 6.62 7.44
C PHE A 51 -4.76 6.01 8.65
N ARG A 52 -3.51 5.63 8.46
CA ARG A 52 -2.61 5.20 9.54
C ARG A 52 -1.35 6.05 9.51
N THR A 53 -0.83 6.35 10.68
CA THR A 53 0.50 6.96 10.84
C THR A 53 1.24 6.19 11.91
N THR A 54 2.51 5.90 11.64
CA THR A 54 3.41 5.29 12.62
C THR A 54 4.40 6.35 13.07
N ARG A 55 4.48 6.58 14.39
CA ARG A 55 5.43 7.49 15.03
C ARG A 55 6.30 6.69 15.99
N ALA A 56 7.60 7.00 16.02
CA ALA A 56 8.45 6.57 17.13
C ALA A 56 8.09 7.36 18.39
N HIS A 57 8.39 6.81 19.56
CA HIS A 57 8.23 7.51 20.83
C HIS A 57 9.05 8.81 20.83
N GLY A 58 8.40 9.93 21.15
CA GLY A 58 9.04 11.26 21.15
C GLY A 58 9.31 11.86 19.77
N ALA A 59 9.00 11.18 18.67
CA ALA A 59 9.19 11.73 17.33
C ALA A 59 8.06 12.70 16.95
N GLU A 60 8.44 13.90 16.51
CA GLU A 60 7.52 14.95 16.05
C GLU A 60 6.84 14.56 14.73
N ALA A 61 7.61 14.04 13.78
CA ALA A 61 7.14 13.61 12.47
C ALA A 61 6.88 12.09 12.43
N PRO A 62 5.86 11.62 11.68
CA PRO A 62 5.64 10.20 11.46
C PRO A 62 6.77 9.59 10.64
N LEU A 63 7.15 8.37 11.00
CA LEU A 63 8.07 7.49 10.29
C LEU A 63 7.46 7.02 8.96
N ARG A 64 6.15 6.80 9.00
CA ARG A 64 5.38 6.22 7.92
C ARG A 64 3.93 6.69 7.99
N THR A 65 3.36 6.93 6.82
CA THR A 65 1.96 7.31 6.65
C THR A 65 1.33 6.41 5.60
N GLU A 66 0.14 5.89 5.86
CA GLU A 66 -0.53 4.94 4.99
C GLU A 66 -2.02 5.27 4.81
N ILE A 67 -2.51 5.02 3.60
CA ILE A 67 -3.93 4.95 3.31
C ILE A 67 -4.26 3.52 2.91
N ASP A 68 -5.35 3.00 3.45
CA ASP A 68 -6.03 1.86 2.88
C ASP A 68 -7.43 2.29 2.46
N ALA A 69 -7.84 1.93 1.26
CA ALA A 69 -9.17 2.27 0.75
C ALA A 69 -9.79 1.12 -0.06
N ARG A 70 -11.12 1.13 -0.15
CA ARG A 70 -11.89 0.30 -1.06
C ARG A 70 -12.73 1.20 -1.95
N VAL A 71 -12.60 0.99 -3.25
CA VAL A 71 -13.19 1.87 -4.26
C VAL A 71 -14.07 1.01 -5.18
N PRO A 72 -15.37 1.30 -5.32
CA PRO A 72 -16.28 0.59 -6.21
C PRO A 72 -16.06 1.04 -7.68
N ALA A 73 -14.82 0.92 -8.15
CA ALA A 73 -14.37 1.31 -9.48
C ALA A 73 -13.37 0.29 -10.03
N GLU A 74 -13.15 0.31 -11.35
CA GLU A 74 -12.21 -0.60 -11.99
C GLU A 74 -10.76 -0.26 -11.64
N LEU A 75 -9.89 -1.26 -11.63
CA LEU A 75 -8.48 -1.07 -11.23
C LEU A 75 -7.77 -0.01 -12.08
N ASN A 76 -8.03 0.04 -13.39
CA ASN A 76 -7.46 1.06 -14.27
C ASN A 76 -8.00 2.47 -14.00
N GLU A 77 -9.27 2.61 -13.60
CA GLU A 77 -9.88 3.89 -13.23
C GLU A 77 -9.21 4.43 -11.94
N VAL A 78 -9.01 3.56 -10.94
CA VAL A 78 -8.33 3.88 -9.69
C VAL A 78 -6.84 4.18 -9.92
N LEU A 79 -6.17 3.42 -10.78
CA LEU A 79 -4.77 3.69 -11.14
C LEU A 79 -4.61 5.06 -11.80
N ALA A 80 -5.47 5.39 -12.77
CA ALA A 80 -5.46 6.69 -13.44
C ALA A 80 -5.71 7.84 -12.45
N PHE A 81 -6.59 7.63 -11.46
CA PHE A 81 -6.79 8.54 -10.35
C PHE A 81 -5.48 8.80 -9.59
N TYR A 82 -4.81 7.75 -9.10
CA TYR A 82 -3.60 7.94 -8.29
C TYR A 82 -2.45 8.58 -9.06
N ARG A 83 -2.22 8.20 -10.32
CA ARG A 83 -1.20 8.83 -11.16
C ARG A 83 -1.43 10.34 -11.30
N ARG A 84 -2.67 10.75 -11.54
CA ARG A 84 -3.04 12.17 -11.66
C ARG A 84 -2.87 12.89 -10.32
N GLU A 85 -3.48 12.38 -9.26
CA GLU A 85 -3.50 13.07 -7.96
C GLU A 85 -2.12 13.15 -7.31
N LEU A 86 -1.33 12.08 -7.40
CA LEU A 86 0.04 12.06 -6.87
C LEU A 86 0.97 12.92 -7.72
N GLY A 87 0.83 12.90 -9.05
CA GLY A 87 1.60 13.77 -9.95
C GLY A 87 1.37 15.25 -9.66
N GLN A 88 0.11 15.67 -9.43
CA GLN A 88 -0.24 17.04 -9.03
C GLN A 88 0.38 17.46 -7.68
N ARG A 89 0.67 16.49 -6.80
CA ARG A 89 1.30 16.70 -5.49
C ARG A 89 2.83 16.61 -5.55
N GLY A 90 3.41 16.56 -6.75
CA GLY A 90 4.86 16.51 -6.96
C GLY A 90 5.48 15.12 -6.78
N TRP A 91 4.69 14.06 -6.77
CA TRP A 91 5.20 12.70 -6.68
C TRP A 91 5.61 12.22 -8.08
N ARG A 92 6.72 11.51 -8.16
CA ARG A 92 7.27 10.97 -9.39
C ARG A 92 7.23 9.45 -9.36
N GLU A 93 6.52 8.84 -10.30
CA GLU A 93 6.51 7.39 -10.47
C GLU A 93 7.90 6.91 -10.87
N LEU A 94 8.36 5.83 -10.24
CA LEU A 94 9.57 5.11 -10.62
C LEU A 94 9.16 3.89 -11.44
N PRO A 95 9.74 3.71 -12.65
CA PRO A 95 9.39 2.58 -13.51
C PRO A 95 10.00 1.25 -13.03
N ASP A 96 11.05 1.31 -12.20
CA ASP A 96 11.76 0.13 -11.72
C ASP A 96 10.84 -0.73 -10.85
N ASP A 97 10.85 -2.05 -11.09
CA ASP A 97 10.06 -3.06 -10.38
C ASP A 97 8.53 -2.82 -10.39
N ALA A 98 8.03 -2.00 -11.33
CA ALA A 98 6.60 -1.79 -11.52
C ALA A 98 5.90 -3.09 -11.93
N ILE A 99 4.85 -3.45 -11.19
CA ILE A 99 3.99 -4.58 -11.54
C ILE A 99 2.66 -3.99 -12.00
N ILE A 100 2.28 -4.27 -13.25
CA ILE A 100 0.97 -3.89 -13.78
C ILE A 100 0.36 -5.14 -14.41
N ALA A 101 -0.63 -5.71 -13.73
CA ALA A 101 -1.40 -6.86 -14.18
C ALA A 101 -2.89 -6.50 -14.17
N ALA A 102 -3.73 -7.37 -14.75
CA ALA A 102 -5.17 -7.13 -14.88
C ALA A 102 -5.88 -6.99 -13.52
N ASP A 103 -5.37 -7.66 -12.49
CA ASP A 103 -5.98 -7.78 -11.16
C ASP A 103 -5.18 -7.13 -10.03
N ARG A 104 -3.93 -6.71 -10.31
CA ARG A 104 -3.04 -6.10 -9.33
C ARG A 104 -2.08 -5.09 -9.95
N VAL A 105 -1.75 -4.06 -9.19
CA VAL A 105 -0.73 -3.06 -9.54
C VAL A 105 0.17 -2.82 -8.33
N GLN A 106 1.46 -2.68 -8.57
CA GLN A 106 2.42 -2.16 -7.61
C GLN A 106 3.31 -1.13 -8.31
N LEU A 107 3.33 0.09 -7.79
CA LEU A 107 4.16 1.18 -8.30
C LEU A 107 4.95 1.82 -7.17
N ALA A 108 6.20 2.13 -7.44
CA ALA A 108 7.04 2.93 -6.55
C ALA A 108 6.97 4.41 -6.96
N PHE A 109 7.06 5.30 -5.98
CA PHE A 109 7.09 6.74 -6.17
C PHE A 109 8.19 7.37 -5.32
N ILE A 110 8.77 8.46 -5.83
CA ILE A 110 9.47 9.45 -5.02
C ILE A 110 8.47 10.55 -4.69
N SER A 111 8.26 10.80 -3.41
CA SER A 111 7.40 11.87 -2.90
C SER A 111 8.25 12.94 -2.20
N PRO A 112 7.68 14.13 -1.88
CA PRO A 112 8.40 15.16 -1.15
C PRO A 112 8.98 14.74 0.21
N LYS A 113 8.36 13.75 0.89
CA LYS A 113 8.81 13.27 2.21
C LYS A 113 9.67 12.00 2.16
N GLY A 114 9.76 11.36 0.99
CA GLY A 114 10.52 10.11 0.85
C GLY A 114 9.93 9.11 -0.15
N PRO A 115 10.44 7.87 -0.17
CA PRO A 115 9.93 6.84 -1.04
C PRO A 115 8.52 6.41 -0.63
N ALA A 116 7.70 6.06 -1.61
CA ALA A 116 6.35 5.58 -1.40
C ALA A 116 6.00 4.43 -2.35
N VAL A 117 5.03 3.62 -1.95
CA VAL A 117 4.56 2.47 -2.73
C VAL A 117 3.04 2.52 -2.79
N LEU A 118 2.50 2.41 -4.00
CA LEU A 118 1.09 2.20 -4.26
C LEU A 118 0.87 0.73 -4.64
N LYS A 119 -0.03 0.06 -3.93
CA LYS A 119 -0.53 -1.28 -4.27
C LYS A 119 -2.02 -1.21 -4.53
N LEU A 120 -2.44 -1.72 -5.68
CA LEU A 120 -3.85 -1.89 -6.03
C LEU A 120 -4.14 -3.37 -6.22
N GLY A 121 -5.33 -3.81 -5.82
CA GLY A 121 -5.81 -5.17 -6.03
C GLY A 121 -7.30 -5.22 -6.30
N ARG A 122 -7.80 -6.36 -6.78
CA ARG A 122 -9.23 -6.61 -6.91
C ARG A 122 -9.73 -7.52 -5.79
N ALA A 123 -10.76 -7.10 -5.07
CA ALA A 123 -11.42 -7.92 -4.06
C ALA A 123 -12.90 -7.58 -3.95
N LYS A 124 -13.76 -8.61 -3.95
CA LYS A 124 -15.23 -8.47 -3.75
C LYS A 124 -15.90 -7.44 -4.68
N GLY A 125 -15.44 -7.35 -5.92
CA GLY A 125 -15.95 -6.37 -6.91
C GLY A 125 -15.41 -4.95 -6.75
N GLU A 126 -14.60 -4.68 -5.72
CA GLU A 126 -13.98 -3.39 -5.46
C GLU A 126 -12.47 -3.42 -5.75
N THR A 127 -11.89 -2.25 -5.98
CA THR A 127 -10.45 -2.08 -6.03
C THR A 127 -9.96 -1.74 -4.63
N THR A 128 -9.09 -2.59 -4.09
CA THR A 128 -8.38 -2.32 -2.85
C THR A 128 -7.18 -1.44 -3.15
N VAL A 129 -6.94 -0.48 -2.26
CA VAL A 129 -5.80 0.44 -2.33
C VAL A 129 -5.02 0.30 -1.05
N SER A 130 -3.69 0.20 -1.17
CA SER A 130 -2.76 0.52 -0.09
C SER A 130 -1.71 1.49 -0.64
N LEU A 131 -1.68 2.71 -0.13
CA LEU A 131 -0.66 3.71 -0.45
C LEU A 131 0.14 3.99 0.80
N ALA A 132 1.45 3.73 0.78
CA ALA A 132 2.32 3.94 1.92
C ALA A 132 3.49 4.84 1.56
N GLN A 133 3.76 5.84 2.39
CA GLN A 133 4.88 6.76 2.28
C GLN A 133 5.79 6.60 3.48
N ARG A 134 7.08 6.41 3.24
CA ARG A 134 8.12 6.41 4.27
C ARG A 134 8.71 7.80 4.43
N ASN A 135 9.13 8.13 5.64
CA ASN A 135 9.86 9.34 5.98
C ASN A 135 11.27 8.97 6.50
N PRO A 136 12.27 8.86 5.60
CA PRO A 136 13.63 8.49 5.97
C PRO A 136 14.27 9.45 6.98
N GLU A 137 13.95 10.75 6.93
CA GLU A 137 14.50 11.73 7.85
C GLU A 137 14.01 11.50 9.28
N ALA A 138 12.69 11.31 9.46
CA ALA A 138 12.12 10.98 10.77
C ALA A 138 12.63 9.63 11.28
N ALA A 139 12.79 8.65 10.38
CA ALA A 139 13.33 7.34 10.71
C ALA A 139 14.80 7.38 11.15
N ALA A 140 15.63 8.20 10.50
CA ALA A 140 17.01 8.42 10.91
C ALA A 140 17.08 9.08 12.30
N LYS A 141 16.28 10.12 12.54
CA LYS A 141 16.21 10.81 13.85
C LYS A 141 15.76 9.90 14.99
N ALA A 142 14.92 8.91 14.68
CA ALA A 142 14.41 7.94 15.64
C ALA A 142 15.28 6.66 15.75
N ASP A 143 16.41 6.58 15.04
CA ASP A 143 17.31 5.42 15.00
C ASP A 143 16.60 4.08 14.65
N VAL A 144 15.61 4.14 13.75
CA VAL A 144 14.86 2.96 13.29
C VAL A 144 15.31 2.45 11.91
N LEU A 145 16.25 3.12 11.26
CA LEU A 145 16.73 2.72 9.94
C LEU A 145 17.59 1.45 10.02
N PRO A 146 17.33 0.43 9.20
CA PRO A 146 18.18 -0.75 9.14
C PRO A 146 19.57 -0.42 8.58
N THR A 147 20.52 -1.30 8.87
CA THR A 147 21.78 -1.38 8.13
C THR A 147 21.50 -1.49 6.63
N SER A 148 22.33 -0.81 5.82
CA SER A 148 22.16 -0.77 4.37
C SER A 148 22.06 -2.19 3.77
N GLY A 149 21.01 -2.42 2.99
CA GLY A 149 20.74 -3.71 2.36
C GLY A 149 19.95 -4.71 3.22
N GLN A 150 19.74 -4.41 4.50
CA GLN A 150 19.03 -5.28 5.45
C GLN A 150 17.64 -4.71 5.80
N ALA A 151 16.91 -5.48 6.58
CA ALA A 151 15.69 -5.08 7.27
C ALA A 151 15.95 -5.09 8.78
N ARG A 152 15.25 -4.25 9.55
CA ARG A 152 15.40 -4.16 11.00
C ARG A 152 14.20 -4.79 11.69
N LEU A 153 14.45 -5.70 12.62
CA LEU A 153 13.46 -6.17 13.56
C LEU A 153 13.69 -5.47 14.90
N ILE A 154 12.64 -4.88 15.46
CA ILE A 154 12.63 -4.20 16.76
C ILE A 154 11.72 -4.99 17.68
N PHE A 155 12.25 -5.50 18.77
CA PHE A 155 11.50 -6.39 19.65
C PHE A 155 11.83 -6.14 21.11
N GLY A 156 10.89 -6.48 21.97
CA GLY A 156 11.02 -6.36 23.40
C GLY A 156 9.90 -7.14 24.06
N TYR A 157 10.03 -7.35 25.37
CA TYR A 157 9.04 -8.06 26.15
C TYR A 157 8.68 -7.21 27.36
N LEU A 158 7.46 -6.66 27.33
CA LEU A 158 7.04 -5.64 28.31
C LEU A 158 6.65 -6.23 29.66
N ARG A 159 6.60 -7.57 29.75
CA ARG A 159 6.26 -8.31 30.97
C ARG A 159 7.55 -8.57 31.77
N PRO A 160 7.47 -8.66 33.11
CA PRO A 160 8.65 -8.81 33.97
C PRO A 160 9.39 -10.14 33.79
N ASP A 161 8.76 -11.16 33.21
CA ASP A 161 9.40 -12.46 32.96
C ASP A 161 10.44 -12.39 31.84
N VAL A 162 11.49 -13.20 31.92
CA VAL A 162 12.47 -13.32 30.84
C VAL A 162 11.85 -14.05 29.66
N ALA A 163 12.05 -13.51 28.46
CA ALA A 163 11.66 -14.12 27.21
C ALA A 163 12.87 -14.44 26.33
N SER A 164 12.66 -15.22 25.29
CA SER A 164 13.66 -15.43 24.23
C SER A 164 12.99 -15.45 22.88
N LEU A 165 13.61 -14.78 21.91
CA LEU A 165 13.20 -14.83 20.51
C LEU A 165 14.09 -15.82 19.77
N VAL A 166 13.47 -16.85 19.20
CA VAL A 166 14.13 -17.75 18.25
C VAL A 166 13.80 -17.26 16.85
N ILE A 167 14.80 -16.83 16.08
CA ILE A 167 14.62 -16.40 14.68
C ILE A 167 15.92 -16.59 13.93
N ASN A 168 15.86 -16.96 12.64
CA ASN A 168 17.05 -17.12 11.81
C ASN A 168 18.10 -18.09 12.43
N ALA A 169 17.63 -19.19 13.03
CA ALA A 169 18.44 -20.17 13.77
C ALA A 169 19.27 -19.59 14.94
N GLN A 170 18.90 -18.41 15.44
CA GLN A 170 19.48 -17.77 16.62
C GLN A 170 18.45 -17.74 17.75
N THR A 171 18.90 -17.88 18.99
CA THR A 171 18.10 -17.63 20.19
C THR A 171 18.63 -16.38 20.87
N ILE A 172 17.79 -15.37 21.01
CA ILE A 172 18.13 -14.06 21.57
C ILE A 172 17.37 -13.90 22.88
N GLU A 173 18.08 -13.69 23.99
CA GLU A 173 17.45 -13.43 25.28
C GLU A 173 16.88 -12.00 25.34
N ILE A 174 15.67 -11.90 25.86
CA ILE A 174 14.97 -10.64 26.09
C ILE A 174 14.78 -10.49 27.59
N ALA A 175 15.53 -9.55 28.18
CA ALA A 175 15.31 -9.17 29.57
C ALA A 175 13.85 -8.69 29.72
N GLY A 176 13.12 -9.30 30.66
CA GLY A 176 11.76 -8.90 30.99
C GLY A 176 11.72 -7.56 31.70
N GLY A 177 10.65 -6.81 31.52
CA GLY A 177 10.34 -5.59 32.27
C GLY A 177 11.19 -4.37 31.93
N GLU A 178 12.31 -4.52 31.23
CA GLU A 178 13.08 -3.39 30.70
C GLU A 178 12.40 -2.84 29.44
N ASN A 179 12.03 -1.56 29.50
CA ASN A 179 11.42 -0.79 28.41
C ASN A 179 12.44 -0.43 27.30
N HIS A 180 13.38 -1.32 27.01
CA HIS A 180 14.42 -1.12 26.01
C HIS A 180 14.19 -2.09 24.85
N PRO A 181 13.61 -1.61 23.74
CA PRO A 181 13.50 -2.44 22.56
C PRO A 181 14.89 -2.81 22.07
N GLN A 182 15.13 -4.09 21.88
CA GLN A 182 16.30 -4.62 21.19
C GLN A 182 16.10 -4.54 19.68
N THR A 183 17.20 -4.56 18.94
CA THR A 183 17.18 -4.53 17.48
C THR A 183 18.02 -5.66 16.90
N LEU A 184 17.57 -6.20 15.77
CA LEU A 184 18.28 -7.19 14.98
C LEU A 184 18.08 -6.85 13.51
N ASP A 185 19.18 -6.54 12.82
CA ASP A 185 19.15 -6.37 11.37
C ASP A 185 19.36 -7.75 10.70
N LEU A 186 18.50 -8.07 9.74
CA LEU A 186 18.49 -9.33 9.00
C LEU A 186 18.48 -9.06 7.48
N PRO A 187 19.08 -9.94 6.66
CA PRO A 187 18.88 -9.89 5.22
C PRO A 187 17.38 -9.93 4.85
N PRO A 188 16.98 -9.44 3.66
CA PRO A 188 15.61 -9.60 3.19
C PRO A 188 15.26 -11.08 3.03
N GLY A 189 14.10 -11.49 3.53
CA GLY A 189 13.67 -12.88 3.52
C GLY A 189 12.43 -13.15 4.36
N THR A 190 11.95 -14.39 4.30
CA THR A 190 10.87 -14.88 5.17
C THR A 190 11.46 -15.76 6.25
N TYR A 191 11.18 -15.42 7.51
CA TYR A 191 11.76 -16.05 8.69
C TYR A 191 10.65 -16.67 9.55
N PRO A 192 10.71 -17.96 9.88
CA PRO A 192 9.96 -18.46 11.02
C PRO A 192 10.56 -17.88 12.31
N TYR A 193 9.70 -17.57 13.27
CA TYR A 193 10.12 -17.14 14.58
C TYR A 193 9.28 -17.76 15.68
N GLU A 194 9.88 -17.87 16.87
CA GLU A 194 9.22 -18.33 18.08
C GLU A 194 9.51 -17.39 19.25
N LEU A 195 8.48 -17.08 20.03
CA LEU A 195 8.64 -16.40 21.31
C LEU A 195 8.50 -17.44 22.41
N LEU A 196 9.54 -17.54 23.25
CA LEU A 196 9.60 -18.40 24.42
C LEU A 196 9.55 -17.53 25.67
N VAL A 197 8.80 -17.93 26.69
CA VAL A 197 8.75 -17.27 28.01
C VAL A 197 9.03 -18.32 29.06
N SER A 198 10.08 -18.14 29.86
CA SER A 198 10.54 -19.15 30.82
C SER A 198 10.73 -20.55 30.18
N GLY A 199 11.19 -20.58 28.92
CA GLY A 199 11.38 -21.80 28.13
C GLY A 199 10.13 -22.40 27.48
N LEU A 200 8.94 -21.85 27.74
CA LEU A 200 7.68 -22.30 27.13
C LEU A 200 7.35 -21.48 25.88
N ARG A 201 7.03 -22.15 24.78
CA ARG A 201 6.61 -21.50 23.54
C ARG A 201 5.23 -20.85 23.73
N VAL A 202 5.20 -19.52 23.68
CA VAL A 202 3.95 -18.75 23.74
C VAL A 202 3.48 -18.33 22.35
N ARG A 203 4.39 -18.30 21.36
CA ARG A 203 4.05 -17.98 19.98
C ARG A 203 5.01 -18.62 18.99
N ALA A 204 4.48 -19.01 17.83
CA ALA A 204 5.24 -19.27 16.62
C ALA A 204 4.49 -18.70 15.41
N ASP A 205 5.21 -18.04 14.50
CA ASP A 205 4.64 -17.46 13.28
C ASP A 205 5.77 -17.26 12.23
N THR A 206 5.44 -16.63 11.12
CA THR A 206 6.41 -16.20 10.11
C THR A 206 6.38 -14.70 9.93
N ILE A 207 7.53 -14.11 9.60
CA ILE A 207 7.66 -12.71 9.24
C ILE A 207 8.43 -12.58 7.93
N THR A 208 7.92 -11.79 7.00
CA THR A 208 8.62 -11.44 5.76
C THR A 208 9.19 -10.05 5.91
N LEU A 209 10.50 -9.94 5.80
CA LEU A 209 11.27 -8.72 5.93
C LEU A 209 11.78 -8.32 4.55
N ALA A 210 11.41 -7.14 4.05
CA ALA A 210 12.00 -6.62 2.82
C ALA A 210 13.14 -5.63 3.10
N LYS A 211 13.97 -5.38 2.08
CA LYS A 211 15.09 -4.45 2.17
C LYS A 211 14.64 -3.05 2.59
N GLY A 212 15.34 -2.46 3.55
CA GLY A 212 15.11 -1.09 3.99
C GLY A 212 13.83 -0.93 4.83
N GLU A 213 13.23 -2.03 5.30
CA GLU A 213 12.07 -2.00 6.19
C GLU A 213 12.47 -2.09 7.65
N ALA A 214 11.63 -1.54 8.52
CA ALA A 214 11.69 -1.82 9.95
C ALA A 214 10.35 -2.34 10.45
N TRP A 215 10.41 -3.38 11.27
CA TRP A 215 9.26 -4.10 11.80
C TRP A 215 9.35 -4.17 13.31
N THR A 216 8.21 -4.14 14.00
CA THR A 216 8.14 -4.39 15.43
C THR A 216 7.48 -5.73 15.73
N LEU A 217 8.03 -6.44 16.72
CA LEU A 217 7.48 -7.63 17.32
C LEU A 217 7.33 -7.35 18.82
N SER A 218 6.10 -7.12 19.25
CA SER A 218 5.77 -6.85 20.66
C SER A 218 4.86 -7.96 21.18
N ASP A 219 5.26 -8.53 22.32
CA ASP A 219 4.56 -9.58 23.09
C ASP A 219 3.76 -10.56 22.20
N ASP A 220 2.43 -10.43 22.18
CA ASP A 220 1.46 -11.30 21.52
C ASP A 220 0.90 -10.73 20.20
N LYS A 221 1.34 -9.52 19.79
CA LYS A 221 0.79 -8.83 18.63
C LYS A 221 1.47 -9.25 17.34
N LYS A 222 0.69 -9.42 16.27
CA LYS A 222 1.24 -9.66 14.94
C LYS A 222 2.34 -8.66 14.59
N PRO A 223 3.42 -9.12 13.91
CA PRO A 223 4.43 -8.20 13.45
C PRO A 223 3.80 -7.06 12.67
N SER A 224 4.23 -5.84 12.95
CA SER A 224 3.75 -4.66 12.24
C SER A 224 4.93 -3.91 11.64
N GLN A 225 4.76 -3.50 10.39
CA GLN A 225 5.72 -2.67 9.71
C GLN A 225 5.63 -1.25 10.28
N ILE A 226 6.75 -0.72 10.75
CA ILE A 226 6.84 0.65 11.25
C ILE A 226 7.50 1.59 10.25
N TYR A 227 8.33 1.03 9.36
CA TYR A 227 9.01 1.74 8.28
C TYR A 227 8.93 0.90 7.01
#